data_AF-A0AAV5SC41-F1
#
_entry.id   AF-A0AAV5SC41-F1
#
_cell.length_a   1.000
_cell.length_b   1.000
_cell.length_c   1.000
_cell.angle_alpha   90.00
_cell.angle_beta   90.00
_cell.angle_gamma   90.00
#
_symmetry.space_group_name_H-M   'P 1'
#
loop_
_entity.id
_entity.type
_entity.pdbx_description
1 polymer ?
#
loop_
_entity_poly.entity_id
_entity_poly.type
_entity_poly.pdbx_seq_one_letter_code
_entity_poly.pdbx_strand_id
1 'polypeptide(L)'
;TFLFQRERLSKFTIPGCPNSTSPVYPVSYVIGVWEPQRLIWQAIMIHQFPARVLIGYISYQYFGPQLLKIISGVLYVIEIIALPAVSIVHIDANFLIHATLFALWLISFNFNFLFLSTMLRNQAIQRRILFRCAFTSKMILFFISFNISVSTGFFYPYATIVQLATLQLSYAVFCLSIFWLA
;
A
#
# COMPACT_ATOMS: atom_id res chain seq x y z
N THR A 1 11.38 17.34 -0.17
CA THR A 1 11.77 16.13 0.59
C THR A 1 13.01 15.47 0.01
N PHE A 2 13.05 15.05 -1.26
CA PHE A 2 14.24 14.41 -1.88
C PHE A 2 15.51 15.27 -1.93
N LEU A 3 15.38 16.61 -1.99
CA LEU A 3 16.52 17.53 -2.03
C LEU A 3 17.36 17.54 -0.74
N PHE A 4 16.73 17.37 0.42
CA PHE A 4 17.40 17.48 1.73
C PHE A 4 18.08 16.18 2.18
N GLN A 5 17.87 15.07 1.48
CA GLN A 5 18.44 13.76 1.81
C GLN A 5 19.37 13.19 0.74
N ARG A 6 19.71 14.00 -0.27
CA ARG A 6 20.44 13.57 -1.48
C ARG A 6 21.76 12.84 -1.18
N GLU A 7 22.51 13.31 -0.18
CA GLU A 7 23.78 12.69 0.23
C GLU A 7 23.64 11.32 0.89
N ARG A 8 22.49 11.03 1.51
CA ARG A 8 22.21 9.72 2.11
C ARG A 8 21.62 8.76 1.09
N LEU A 9 20.78 9.28 0.19
CA LEU A 9 20.19 8.53 -0.91
C LEU A 9 21.25 8.06 -1.92
N SER A 10 22.33 8.84 -2.12
CA SER A 10 23.46 8.44 -2.96
C SER A 10 24.29 7.28 -2.39
N LYS A 11 24.20 7.04 -1.07
CA LYS A 11 24.89 5.95 -0.36
C LYS A 11 23.99 4.71 -0.15
N PHE A 12 22.77 4.72 -0.66
CA PHE A 12 21.85 3.60 -0.50
C PHE A 12 22.30 2.41 -1.36
N THR A 13 22.52 1.27 -0.71
CA THR A 13 22.89 0.01 -1.36
C THR A 13 21.73 -0.97 -1.31
N ILE A 14 21.58 -1.78 -2.35
CA ILE A 14 20.51 -2.77 -2.42
C ILE A 14 20.75 -3.84 -1.33
N PRO A 15 19.72 -4.22 -0.54
CA PRO A 15 19.86 -5.28 0.46
C PRO A 15 20.40 -6.56 -0.17
N GLY A 16 21.51 -7.09 0.35
CA GLY A 16 22.17 -8.29 -0.19
C GLY A 16 23.24 -8.02 -1.26
N CYS A 17 23.45 -6.77 -1.68
CA CYS A 17 24.50 -6.38 -2.65
C CYS A 17 25.19 -5.07 -2.23
N PRO A 18 26.21 -5.14 -1.35
CA PRO A 18 26.82 -3.95 -0.71
C PRO A 18 27.54 -2.99 -1.68
N ASN A 19 27.80 -3.40 -2.92
CA ASN A 19 28.45 -2.56 -3.94
C ASN A 19 27.51 -2.08 -5.06
N SER A 20 26.22 -2.40 -4.99
CA SER A 20 25.24 -2.00 -6.01
C SER A 20 24.29 -0.95 -5.47
N THR A 21 24.32 0.24 -6.08
CA THR A 21 23.39 1.32 -5.82
C THR A 21 22.19 1.23 -6.75
N SER A 22 20.99 1.51 -6.24
CA SER A 22 19.79 1.64 -7.08
C SER A 22 19.56 3.12 -7.42
N PRO A 23 19.20 3.48 -8.67
CA PRO A 23 18.81 4.85 -9.02
C PRO A 23 17.49 5.27 -8.36
N VAL A 24 16.68 4.31 -7.91
CA VAL A 24 15.40 4.54 -7.25
C VAL A 24 15.40 3.87 -5.88
N TYR A 25 14.98 4.63 -4.87
CA TYR A 25 14.89 4.21 -3.47
C TYR A 25 13.42 4.07 -3.05
N PRO A 26 13.10 3.14 -2.15
CA PRO A 26 11.72 2.94 -1.72
C PRO A 26 11.25 4.14 -0.89
N VAL A 27 10.02 4.60 -1.13
CA VAL A 27 9.42 5.76 -0.43
C VAL A 27 9.41 5.56 1.07
N SER A 28 9.20 4.32 1.51
CA SER A 28 9.24 3.96 2.92
C SER A 28 10.59 4.29 3.57
N TYR A 29 11.73 4.09 2.87
CA TYR A 29 13.07 4.47 3.36
C TYR A 29 13.24 5.98 3.48
N VAL A 30 12.61 6.75 2.60
CA VAL A 30 12.62 8.21 2.63
C VAL A 30 11.76 8.74 3.80
N ILE A 31 10.59 8.15 4.02
CA ILE A 31 9.65 8.53 5.09
C ILE A 31 10.17 8.11 6.48
N GLY A 32 10.64 6.87 6.62
CA GLY A 32 10.94 6.26 7.93
C GLY A 32 12.18 6.81 8.62
N VAL A 33 13.05 7.50 7.88
CA VAL A 33 14.36 7.97 8.33
C VAL A 33 14.37 9.46 8.66
N TRP A 34 13.45 10.26 8.10
CA TRP A 34 13.35 11.70 8.39
C TRP A 34 12.22 12.00 9.37
N GLU A 35 12.54 12.49 10.56
CA GLU A 35 11.55 12.76 11.62
C GLU A 35 10.40 13.68 11.19
N PRO A 36 10.62 14.81 10.48
CA PRO A 36 9.51 15.68 10.08
C PRO A 36 8.53 15.04 9.10
N GLN A 37 9.01 14.28 8.11
CA GLN A 37 8.13 13.58 7.16
C GLN A 37 7.43 12.39 7.81
N ARG A 38 8.09 11.71 8.74
CA ARG A 38 7.46 10.68 9.57
C ARG A 38 6.32 11.26 10.40
N LEU A 39 6.52 12.42 11.03
CA LEU A 39 5.50 13.09 11.84
C LEU A 39 4.31 13.57 10.99
N ILE A 40 4.59 14.15 9.81
CA ILE A 40 3.53 14.54 8.86
C ILE A 40 2.73 13.30 8.41
N TRP A 41 3.42 12.21 8.07
CA TRP A 41 2.77 10.95 7.71
C TRP A 41 1.89 10.41 8.84
N GLN A 42 2.41 10.36 10.08
CA GLN A 42 1.65 9.93 11.24
C GLN A 42 0.43 10.83 11.51
N ALA A 43 0.56 12.15 11.32
CA ALA A 43 -0.55 13.08 11.46
C ALA A 43 -1.65 12.84 10.41
N ILE A 44 -1.28 12.63 9.15
CA ILE A 44 -2.22 12.25 8.08
C ILE A 44 -2.95 10.95 8.46
N MET A 45 -2.22 9.99 9.00
CA MET A 45 -2.76 8.67 9.35
C MET A 45 -3.74 8.76 10.51
N ILE A 46 -3.42 9.54 11.55
CA ILE A 46 -4.34 9.85 12.66
C ILE A 46 -5.61 10.56 12.14
N HIS A 47 -5.47 11.50 11.22
CA HIS A 47 -6.60 12.22 10.65
C HIS A 47 -7.51 11.31 9.80
N GLN A 48 -6.92 10.40 9.01
CA GLN A 48 -7.67 9.46 8.17
C GLN A 48 -8.29 8.30 8.98
N PHE A 49 -7.75 7.98 10.15
CA PHE A 49 -8.16 6.82 10.94
C PHE A 49 -9.65 6.82 11.30
N PRO A 50 -10.25 7.91 11.86
CA PRO A 50 -11.68 7.96 12.15
C PRO A 50 -12.55 7.75 10.91
N ALA A 51 -12.16 8.34 9.77
CA ALA A 51 -12.89 8.21 8.52
C ALA A 51 -12.90 6.75 8.03
N ARG A 52 -11.76 6.06 8.12
CA ARG A 52 -11.64 4.64 7.74
C ARG A 52 -12.50 3.74 8.64
N VAL A 53 -12.47 3.95 9.96
CA VAL A 53 -13.30 3.22 10.92
C VAL A 53 -14.79 3.43 10.64
N LEU A 54 -15.20 4.68 10.41
CA LEU A 54 -16.61 5.02 10.17
C LEU A 54 -17.13 4.40 8.87
N ILE A 55 -16.35 4.46 7.78
CA ILE A 55 -16.73 3.83 6.51
C ILE A 55 -16.85 2.31 6.69
N GLY A 56 -15.91 1.67 7.39
CA GLY A 56 -15.99 0.23 7.66
C GLY A 56 -17.23 -0.16 8.45
N TYR A 57 -17.57 0.61 9.50
CA TYR A 57 -18.76 0.39 10.32
C TYR A 57 -20.05 0.50 9.51
N ILE A 58 -20.19 1.56 8.69
CA ILE A 58 -21.35 1.76 7.82
C ILE A 58 -21.44 0.61 6.81
N SER A 59 -20.33 0.29 6.13
CA SER A 59 -20.25 -0.78 5.13
C SER A 59 -20.69 -2.13 5.68
N TYR A 60 -20.31 -2.44 6.92
CA TYR A 60 -20.64 -3.69 7.59
C TYR A 60 -22.15 -3.85 7.80
N GLN A 61 -22.87 -2.78 8.12
CA GLN A 61 -24.32 -2.84 8.34
C GLN A 61 -25.09 -3.14 7.05
N TYR A 62 -24.63 -2.58 5.93
CA TYR A 62 -25.33 -2.65 4.64
C TYR A 62 -24.87 -3.79 3.72
N PHE A 63 -23.86 -4.58 4.13
CA PHE A 63 -23.36 -5.69 3.33
C PHE A 63 -24.35 -6.86 3.33
N GLY A 64 -24.77 -7.30 2.14
CA GLY A 64 -25.79 -8.34 1.96
C GLY A 64 -25.34 -9.75 2.39
N PRO A 65 -24.52 -10.46 1.59
CA PRO A 65 -24.15 -11.85 1.88
C PRO A 65 -23.25 -11.95 3.12
N GLN A 66 -23.66 -12.79 4.07
CA GLN A 66 -23.05 -12.90 5.40
C GLN A 66 -21.58 -13.33 5.37
N LEU A 67 -21.20 -14.21 4.44
CA LEU A 67 -19.81 -14.64 4.28
C LEU A 67 -18.89 -13.50 3.82
N LEU A 68 -19.29 -12.74 2.79
CA LEU A 68 -18.50 -11.59 2.34
C LEU A 68 -18.46 -10.47 3.38
N LYS A 69 -19.53 -10.32 4.17
CA LYS A 69 -19.58 -9.39 5.30
C LYS A 69 -18.53 -9.73 6.36
N ILE A 70 -18.38 -11.01 6.72
CA ILE A 70 -17.36 -11.45 7.67
C ILE A 70 -15.96 -11.24 7.10
N ILE A 71 -15.72 -11.64 5.83
CA ILE A 71 -14.44 -11.47 5.15
C ILE A 71 -14.05 -9.98 5.09
N SER A 72 -14.96 -9.13 4.66
CA SER A 72 -14.76 -7.67 4.61
C SER A 72 -14.48 -7.09 5.99
N GLY A 73 -15.19 -7.54 7.03
CA GLY A 73 -14.94 -7.12 8.41
C GLY A 73 -13.53 -7.48 8.89
N VAL A 74 -13.08 -8.71 8.63
CA VAL A 74 -11.71 -9.16 8.98
C VAL A 74 -10.67 -8.34 8.22
N LEU A 75 -10.85 -8.14 6.92
CA LEU A 75 -9.94 -7.33 6.10
C LEU A 75 -9.92 -5.86 6.57
N TYR A 76 -11.03 -5.30 7.00
CA TYR A 76 -11.08 -3.96 7.59
C TYR A 76 -10.24 -3.85 8.86
N VAL A 77 -10.33 -4.84 9.76
CA VAL A 77 -9.51 -4.89 10.97
C VAL A 77 -8.04 -5.00 10.62
N ILE A 78 -7.69 -5.87 9.65
CA ILE A 78 -6.30 -6.00 9.17
C ILE A 78 -5.81 -4.68 8.59
N GLU A 79 -6.61 -4.00 7.75
CA GLU A 79 -6.23 -2.70 7.15
C GLU A 79 -5.95 -1.65 8.25
N ILE A 80 -6.84 -1.55 9.24
CA ILE A 80 -6.76 -0.59 10.35
C ILE A 80 -5.52 -0.82 11.22
N ILE A 81 -5.12 -2.08 11.43
CA ILE A 81 -3.96 -2.44 12.27
C ILE A 81 -2.66 -2.38 11.46
N ALA A 82 -2.67 -2.91 10.23
CA ALA A 82 -1.47 -3.04 9.41
C ALA A 82 -0.90 -1.67 9.02
N LEU A 83 -1.76 -0.68 8.72
CA LEU A 83 -1.31 0.64 8.27
C LEU A 83 -0.52 1.42 9.36
N PRO A 84 -0.98 1.54 10.62
CA PRO A 84 -0.17 2.03 11.73
C PRO A 84 1.05 1.15 12.01
N ALA A 85 0.91 -0.18 11.96
CA ALA A 85 2.02 -1.09 12.23
C ALA A 85 3.20 -0.90 11.26
N VAL A 86 2.93 -0.71 9.97
CA VAL A 86 3.94 -0.32 8.95
C VAL A 86 4.66 0.97 9.35
N SER A 87 3.93 1.93 9.92
CA SER A 87 4.48 3.25 10.26
C SER A 87 5.31 3.25 11.55
N ILE A 88 5.10 2.25 12.42
CA ILE A 88 5.84 2.06 13.67
C ILE A 88 7.10 1.23 13.42
N VAL A 89 6.99 0.16 12.61
CA VAL A 89 8.13 -0.72 12.31
C VAL A 89 9.13 0.00 11.42
N HIS A 90 10.29 0.29 11.98
CA HIS A 90 11.42 0.87 11.25
C HIS A 90 11.97 -0.12 10.21
N ILE A 91 12.19 0.39 9.00
CA ILE A 91 12.74 -0.39 7.88
C ILE A 91 14.15 -0.89 8.19
N ASP A 92 14.94 -0.08 8.88
CA ASP A 92 16.32 -0.41 9.27
C ASP A 92 16.37 -1.53 10.32
N ALA A 93 15.30 -1.71 11.11
CA ALA A 93 15.26 -2.72 12.18
C ALA A 93 14.87 -4.11 11.65
N ASN A 94 13.82 -4.20 10.82
CA ASN A 94 13.40 -5.45 10.21
C ASN A 94 12.60 -5.19 8.93
N PHE A 95 13.30 -5.13 7.80
CA PHE A 95 12.68 -4.90 6.49
C PHE A 95 11.57 -5.92 6.18
N LEU A 96 11.81 -7.21 6.46
CA LEU A 96 10.85 -8.27 6.14
C LEU A 96 9.50 -8.07 6.86
N ILE A 97 9.53 -7.68 8.13
CA ILE A 97 8.32 -7.40 8.92
C ILE A 97 7.62 -6.15 8.36
N HIS A 98 8.37 -5.10 8.03
CA HIS A 98 7.80 -3.91 7.42
C HIS A 98 7.12 -4.21 6.07
N ALA A 99 7.77 -5.00 5.21
CA ALA A 99 7.26 -5.39 3.90
C ALA A 99 6.02 -6.29 3.99
N THR A 100 5.99 -7.24 4.92
CA THR A 100 4.82 -8.11 5.14
C THR A 100 3.63 -7.33 5.69
N LEU A 101 3.84 -6.41 6.63
CA LEU A 101 2.79 -5.51 7.12
C LEU A 101 2.27 -4.60 5.99
N PHE A 102 3.16 -4.10 5.13
CA PHE A 102 2.79 -3.29 3.98
C PHE A 102 1.95 -4.11 3.00
N ALA A 103 2.35 -5.34 2.67
CA ALA A 103 1.59 -6.22 1.81
C ALA A 103 0.21 -6.58 2.40
N LEU A 104 0.14 -6.89 3.70
CA LEU A 104 -1.11 -7.19 4.40
C LEU A 104 -2.08 -6.01 4.38
N TRP A 105 -1.57 -4.80 4.65
CA TRP A 105 -2.36 -3.58 4.53
C TRP A 105 -2.90 -3.43 3.11
N LEU A 106 -2.04 -3.63 2.12
CA LEU A 106 -2.35 -3.32 0.73
C LEU A 106 -3.33 -4.31 0.10
N ILE A 107 -3.22 -5.59 0.43
CA ILE A 107 -4.21 -6.61 0.09
C ILE A 107 -5.55 -6.23 0.71
N SER A 108 -5.57 -5.93 2.01
CA SER A 108 -6.79 -5.59 2.74
C SER A 108 -7.47 -4.34 2.17
N PHE A 109 -6.70 -3.29 1.91
CA PHE A 109 -7.17 -2.05 1.30
C PHE A 109 -7.80 -2.28 -0.08
N ASN A 110 -7.14 -3.03 -0.96
CA ASN A 110 -7.66 -3.31 -2.30
C ASN A 110 -8.97 -4.12 -2.25
N PHE A 111 -9.05 -5.18 -1.45
CA PHE A 111 -10.26 -5.99 -1.33
C PHE A 111 -11.41 -5.23 -0.65
N ASN A 112 -11.13 -4.43 0.39
CA ASN A 112 -12.14 -3.57 1.02
C ASN A 112 -12.69 -2.54 0.02
N PHE A 113 -11.82 -1.95 -0.80
CA PHE A 113 -12.23 -1.02 -1.85
C PHE A 113 -13.10 -1.68 -2.93
N LEU A 114 -12.77 -2.92 -3.33
CA LEU A 114 -13.57 -3.72 -4.27
C LEU A 114 -14.96 -4.02 -3.69
N PHE A 115 -15.03 -4.48 -2.45
CA PHE A 115 -16.27 -4.79 -1.76
C PHE A 115 -17.16 -3.56 -1.60
N LEU A 116 -16.59 -2.44 -1.16
CA LEU A 116 -17.30 -1.17 -1.01
C LEU A 116 -17.83 -0.67 -2.36
N SER A 117 -17.01 -0.70 -3.41
CA SER A 117 -17.41 -0.27 -4.75
C SER A 117 -18.54 -1.13 -5.33
N THR A 118 -18.50 -2.44 -5.08
CA THR A 118 -19.54 -3.38 -5.50
C THR A 118 -20.84 -3.18 -4.73
N MET A 119 -20.78 -2.96 -3.42
CA MET A 119 -21.95 -2.65 -2.59
C MET A 119 -22.63 -1.36 -3.06
N LEU A 120 -21.84 -0.30 -3.26
CA LEU A 120 -22.32 0.99 -3.73
C LEU A 120 -23.02 0.88 -5.09
N ARG A 121 -22.52 0.03 -6.00
CA ARG A 121 -23.17 -0.26 -7.28
C ARG A 121 -24.52 -0.96 -7.10
N ASN A 122 -24.61 -1.92 -6.20
CA ASN A 122 -25.85 -2.66 -5.95
C ASN A 122 -26.93 -1.79 -5.29
N GLN A 123 -26.55 -0.79 -4.50
CA GLN A 123 -27.49 0.17 -3.91
C GLN A 123 -27.90 1.29 -4.89
N ALA A 124 -27.01 1.68 -5.80
CA ALA A 124 -27.22 2.82 -6.71
C ALA A 124 -27.93 2.47 -8.03
N ILE A 125 -28.61 1.32 -8.11
CA ILE A 125 -29.33 0.83 -9.32
C ILE A 125 -30.29 1.90 -9.89
N GLN A 126 -30.70 2.90 -9.11
CA GLN A 126 -31.56 4.01 -9.53
C GLN A 126 -30.89 5.23 -10.23
N ARG A 127 -29.55 5.38 -10.29
CA ARG A 127 -28.89 6.56 -10.93
C ARG A 127 -27.94 6.16 -12.07
N ARG A 128 -28.34 6.45 -13.33
CA ARG A 128 -27.95 5.66 -14.51
C ARG A 128 -26.57 5.91 -15.15
N ILE A 129 -26.00 7.13 -15.17
CA ILE A 129 -24.80 7.41 -16.01
C ILE A 129 -23.57 7.78 -15.16
N LEU A 130 -23.64 8.83 -14.34
CA LEU A 130 -22.50 9.30 -13.55
C LEU A 130 -21.94 8.19 -12.62
N PHE A 131 -22.84 7.37 -12.07
CA PHE A 131 -22.49 6.27 -11.18
C PHE A 131 -21.79 5.11 -11.93
N ARG A 132 -22.16 4.87 -13.19
CA ARG A 132 -21.47 3.87 -14.03
C ARG A 132 -20.05 4.31 -14.36
N CYS A 133 -19.85 5.58 -14.75
CA CYS A 133 -18.51 6.12 -14.98
C CYS A 133 -17.64 6.05 -13.71
N ALA A 134 -18.20 6.43 -12.56
CA ALA A 134 -17.51 6.35 -11.28
C ALA A 134 -17.19 4.91 -10.86
N PHE A 135 -18.08 3.95 -11.12
CA PHE A 135 -17.80 2.54 -10.84
C PHE A 135 -16.71 1.99 -11.77
N THR A 136 -16.79 2.26 -13.07
CA THR A 136 -15.79 1.83 -14.04
C THR A 136 -14.41 2.41 -13.72
N SER A 137 -14.33 3.71 -13.38
CA SER A 137 -13.05 4.32 -12.98
C SER A 137 -12.49 3.69 -11.71
N LYS A 138 -13.34 3.40 -10.70
CA LYS A 138 -12.92 2.67 -9.49
C LYS A 138 -12.41 1.26 -9.81
N MET A 139 -13.07 0.51 -10.70
CA MET A 139 -12.61 -0.81 -11.10
C MET A 139 -11.28 -0.77 -11.85
N ILE A 140 -11.08 0.21 -12.74
CA ILE A 140 -9.80 0.42 -13.43
C ILE A 140 -8.70 0.71 -12.40
N LEU A 141 -8.95 1.63 -11.45
CA LEU A 141 -8.01 1.95 -10.38
C LEU A 141 -7.68 0.72 -9.52
N PHE A 142 -8.67 -0.12 -9.21
CA PHE A 142 -8.45 -1.39 -8.51
C PHE A 142 -7.54 -2.33 -9.30
N PHE A 143 -7.78 -2.55 -10.59
CA PHE A 143 -6.94 -3.42 -11.40
C PHE A 143 -5.50 -2.91 -11.50
N ILE A 144 -5.32 -1.60 -11.70
CA ILE A 144 -3.99 -0.97 -11.72
C ILE A 144 -3.31 -1.20 -10.37
N SER A 145 -3.99 -0.85 -9.28
CA SER A 145 -3.46 -0.98 -7.92
C SER A 145 -3.10 -2.43 -7.59
N PHE A 146 -3.97 -3.39 -7.90
CA PHE A 146 -3.74 -4.82 -7.67
C PHE A 146 -2.53 -5.35 -8.44
N ASN A 147 -2.37 -5.01 -9.73
CA ASN A 147 -1.21 -5.44 -10.51
C ASN A 147 0.10 -4.84 -9.95
N ILE A 148 0.08 -3.57 -9.54
CA ILE A 148 1.21 -2.92 -8.89
C ILE A 148 1.52 -3.62 -7.55
N SER A 149 0.49 -4.00 -6.79
CA SER A 149 0.59 -4.75 -5.52
C SER A 149 1.29 -6.10 -5.71
N VAL A 150 0.81 -6.91 -6.65
CA VAL A 150 1.37 -8.24 -6.96
C VAL A 150 2.81 -8.10 -7.44
N SER A 151 3.08 -7.07 -8.26
CA SER A 151 4.42 -6.73 -8.70
C SER A 151 5.34 -6.44 -7.51
N THR A 152 4.91 -5.63 -6.53
CA THR A 152 5.73 -5.38 -5.32
C THR A 152 6.08 -6.65 -4.56
N GLY A 153 5.11 -7.57 -4.41
CA GLY A 153 5.29 -8.83 -3.69
C GLY A 153 6.20 -9.83 -4.41
N PHE A 154 6.25 -9.79 -5.75
CA PHE A 154 7.10 -10.68 -6.55
C PHE A 154 8.52 -10.13 -6.76
N PHE A 155 8.64 -8.86 -7.12
CA PHE A 155 9.94 -8.28 -7.48
C PHE A 155 10.88 -8.10 -6.28
N TYR A 156 10.34 -7.91 -5.08
CA TYR A 156 11.16 -7.81 -3.87
C TYR A 156 11.94 -9.10 -3.53
N PRO A 157 11.28 -10.26 -3.29
CA PRO A 157 12.00 -11.50 -2.98
C PRO A 157 12.89 -11.93 -4.14
N TYR A 158 12.44 -11.73 -5.38
CA TYR A 158 13.24 -12.01 -6.58
C TYR A 158 14.54 -11.19 -6.59
N ALA A 159 14.48 -9.89 -6.29
CA ALA A 159 15.66 -9.04 -6.20
C ALA A 159 16.59 -9.43 -5.04
N THR A 160 16.06 -9.92 -3.91
CA THR A 160 16.91 -10.31 -2.76
C THR A 160 17.53 -11.71 -2.88
N ILE A 161 16.87 -12.65 -3.56
CA ILE A 161 17.31 -14.06 -3.65
C ILE A 161 18.27 -14.28 -4.82
N VAL A 162 18.02 -13.64 -5.97
CA VAL A 162 18.70 -14.02 -7.22
C VAL A 162 20.06 -13.33 -7.41
N GLN A 163 20.42 -12.31 -6.61
CA GLN A 163 21.75 -11.67 -6.52
C GLN A 163 22.51 -11.40 -7.85
N LEU A 164 21.81 -11.30 -9.00
CA LEU A 164 22.38 -11.07 -10.33
C LEU A 164 22.17 -9.63 -10.82
N ALA A 165 22.97 -9.16 -11.78
CA ALA A 165 22.96 -7.79 -12.33
C ALA A 165 21.59 -7.27 -12.86
N THR A 166 20.60 -8.14 -13.10
CA THR A 166 19.19 -7.77 -13.33
C THR A 166 18.50 -7.18 -12.09
N LEU A 167 19.19 -7.13 -10.95
CA LEU A 167 18.79 -6.58 -9.64
C LEU A 167 18.29 -5.14 -9.67
N GLN A 168 18.97 -4.27 -10.42
CA GLN A 168 18.69 -2.83 -10.36
C GLN A 168 17.34 -2.51 -10.99
N LEU A 169 16.97 -3.22 -12.07
CA LEU A 169 15.70 -3.01 -12.76
C LEU A 169 14.53 -3.56 -11.93
N SER A 170 14.64 -4.78 -11.40
CA SER A 170 13.60 -5.38 -10.55
C SER A 170 13.38 -4.60 -9.26
N TYR A 171 14.46 -4.14 -8.63
CA TYR A 171 14.40 -3.31 -7.43
C TYR A 171 13.86 -1.90 -7.72
N ALA A 172 14.18 -1.32 -8.89
CA ALA A 172 13.59 -0.05 -9.31
C ALA A 172 12.09 -0.18 -9.58
N VAL A 173 11.64 -1.27 -10.22
CA VAL A 173 10.21 -1.56 -10.42
C VAL A 173 9.51 -1.72 -9.07
N PHE A 174 10.12 -2.38 -8.10
CA PHE A 174 9.62 -2.44 -6.72
C PHE A 174 9.51 -1.06 -6.05
N CYS A 175 10.52 -0.20 -6.19
CA CYS A 175 10.49 1.13 -5.59
C CYS A 175 9.46 2.06 -6.26
N LEU A 176 9.32 1.98 -7.58
CA LEU A 176 8.32 2.75 -8.34
C LEU A 176 6.90 2.29 -8.01
N SER A 177 6.69 0.98 -7.87
CA SER A 177 5.38 0.45 -7.50
C SER A 177 4.96 0.88 -6.10
N ILE A 178 5.89 0.93 -5.13
CA ILE A 178 5.63 1.54 -3.82
C ILE A 178 5.31 3.03 -3.95
N PHE A 179 6.03 3.77 -4.80
CA PHE A 179 5.77 5.21 -4.99
C PHE A 179 4.36 5.51 -5.51
N TRP A 180 3.83 4.66 -6.40
CA TRP A 180 2.47 4.83 -6.91
C TRP A 180 1.37 4.42 -5.92
N LEU A 181 1.71 3.61 -4.91
CA LEU A 181 0.76 3.10 -3.92
C LEU A 181 0.75 3.90 -2.60
N ALA A 182 1.77 4.72 -2.36
CA ALA A 182 1.93 5.56 -1.16
C ALA A 182 1.34 6.96 -1.36
#